data_AF-A0A942GQU4-F1
#
_entry.id   AF-A0A942GQU4-F1
#
_cell.length_a   1.000
_cell.length_b   1.000
_cell.length_c   1.000
_cell.angle_alpha   90.00
_cell.angle_beta   90.00
_cell.angle_gamma   90.00
#
_symmetry.space_group_name_H-M   'P 1'
#
loop_
_entity.id
_entity.type
_entity.pdbx_description
1 polymer ?
#
loop_
_entity_poly.entity_id
_entity_poly.type
_entity_poly.pdbx_seq_one_letter_code
_entity_poly.pdbx_strand_id
1 'polypeptide(L)'
;MKVTTEKISSSLVREVEEISGQKVSACFQCGKCTGGCPVVWAMDVFPHQVLRFAQLGLVDELLHSKTLWICASCQTCDSRCPREVDIPKVIEALRLLLLRQKGGNYLHPNDLPAHVRENAPQQGLVSAFRKYAK
;
A
#
# COMPACT_ATOMS: atom_id res chain seq x y z
N MET A 1 -21.11 -3.34 4.05
CA MET A 1 -20.11 -2.26 4.00
C MET A 1 -20.87 -0.93 3.97
N LYS A 2 -20.71 -0.04 4.97
CA LYS A 2 -21.39 1.27 5.00
C LYS A 2 -20.38 2.36 4.59
N VAL A 3 -20.68 3.08 3.52
CA VAL A 3 -19.91 4.27 3.10
C VAL A 3 -20.52 5.48 3.81
N THR A 4 -19.71 6.25 4.52
CA THR A 4 -20.13 7.47 5.23
C THR A 4 -19.22 8.63 4.84
N THR A 5 -19.71 9.86 4.97
CA THR A 5 -18.94 11.07 4.68
C THR A 5 -17.66 11.16 5.54
N GLU A 6 -17.75 10.71 6.79
CA GLU A 6 -16.62 10.65 7.74
C GLU A 6 -15.50 9.72 7.25
N LYS A 7 -15.85 8.56 6.67
CA LYS A 7 -14.85 7.64 6.09
C LYS A 7 -14.14 8.28 4.89
N ILE A 8 -14.90 8.94 4.01
CA ILE A 8 -14.36 9.58 2.80
C ILE A 8 -13.32 10.65 3.16
N SER A 9 -13.56 11.42 4.22
CA SER A 9 -12.63 12.44 4.73
C SER A 9 -11.70 11.93 5.84
N SER A 10 -11.49 10.62 5.94
CA SER A 10 -10.69 10.04 7.02
C SER A 10 -9.21 10.45 6.93
N SER A 11 -8.53 10.40 8.09
CA SER A 11 -7.10 10.67 8.18
C SER A 11 -6.27 9.77 7.26
N LEU A 12 -6.69 8.51 7.07
CA LEU A 12 -5.99 7.55 6.22
C LEU A 12 -6.00 7.95 4.74
N VAL A 13 -7.14 8.41 4.21
CA VAL A 13 -7.21 8.89 2.81
C VAL A 13 -6.26 10.06 2.63
N ARG A 14 -6.26 11.01 3.57
CA ARG A 14 -5.35 12.16 3.54
C ARG A 14 -3.89 11.75 3.60
N GLU A 15 -3.54 10.78 4.44
CA GLU A 15 -2.17 10.26 4.55
C GLU A 15 -1.72 9.58 3.25
N VAL A 16 -2.61 8.82 2.58
CA VAL A 16 -2.33 8.25 1.24
C VAL A 16 -2.05 9.37 0.23
N GLU A 17 -2.88 10.43 0.20
CA GLU A 17 -2.67 11.57 -0.71
C GLU A 17 -1.37 12.32 -0.41
N GLU A 18 -1.04 12.51 0.88
CA GLU A 18 0.19 13.19 1.31
C GLU A 18 1.44 12.40 0.95
N ILE A 19 1.45 11.07 1.17
CA ILE A 19 2.60 10.21 0.83
C ILE A 19 2.75 10.06 -0.69
N SER A 20 1.65 9.86 -1.41
CA SER A 20 1.70 9.64 -2.88
C SER A 20 1.87 10.93 -3.68
N GLY A 21 1.49 12.09 -3.10
CA GLY A 21 1.36 13.35 -3.83
C GLY A 21 0.23 13.33 -4.87
N GLN A 22 -0.71 12.38 -4.78
CA GLN A 22 -1.80 12.19 -5.74
C GLN A 22 -3.15 12.53 -5.12
N LYS A 23 -4.05 13.12 -5.92
CA LYS A 23 -5.45 13.33 -5.52
C LYS A 23 -6.31 12.17 -6.00
N VAL A 24 -6.73 11.30 -5.08
CA VAL A 24 -7.51 10.10 -5.45
C VAL A 24 -8.88 10.48 -6.01
N SER A 25 -9.42 11.64 -5.62
CA SER A 25 -10.67 12.22 -6.14
C SER A 25 -10.61 12.59 -7.62
N ALA A 26 -9.42 12.76 -8.22
CA ALA A 26 -9.29 13.10 -9.63
C ALA A 26 -9.72 11.96 -10.58
N CYS A 27 -9.76 10.72 -10.06
CA CYS A 27 -10.13 9.54 -10.83
C CYS A 27 -11.64 9.45 -11.08
N PHE A 28 -12.03 9.39 -12.35
CA PHE A 28 -13.41 9.18 -12.80
C PHE A 28 -13.75 7.72 -13.19
N GLN A 29 -12.93 6.75 -12.79
CA GLN A 29 -13.20 5.31 -12.95
C GLN A 29 -13.31 4.78 -14.39
N CYS A 30 -12.51 5.29 -15.35
CA CYS A 30 -12.53 4.79 -16.74
C CYS A 30 -11.99 3.36 -16.96
N GLY A 31 -11.32 2.75 -15.99
CA GLY A 31 -10.81 1.38 -16.09
C GLY A 31 -9.57 1.14 -16.97
N LYS A 32 -9.03 2.15 -17.69
CA LYS A 32 -7.85 1.99 -18.56
C LYS A 32 -6.64 1.37 -17.84
N CYS A 33 -6.41 1.76 -16.59
CA CYS A 33 -5.32 1.22 -15.77
C CYS A 33 -5.46 -0.29 -15.54
N THR A 34 -6.68 -0.79 -15.39
CA THR A 34 -6.95 -2.23 -15.22
C THR A 34 -6.84 -2.98 -16.53
N GLY A 35 -7.42 -2.44 -17.62
CA GLY A 35 -7.30 -3.06 -18.94
C GLY A 35 -5.86 -3.11 -19.47
N GLY A 36 -4.99 -2.19 -19.02
CA GLY A 36 -3.57 -2.17 -19.38
C GLY A 36 -2.64 -2.93 -18.43
N CYS A 37 -3.12 -3.42 -17.28
CA CYS A 37 -2.25 -4.01 -16.27
C CYS A 37 -1.86 -5.46 -16.65
N PRO A 38 -0.55 -5.77 -16.79
CA PRO A 38 -0.10 -7.10 -17.23
C PRO A 38 -0.28 -8.19 -16.16
N VAL A 39 -0.44 -7.81 -14.90
CA VAL A 39 -0.56 -8.71 -13.74
C VAL A 39 -1.94 -8.66 -13.09
N VAL A 40 -2.93 -8.08 -13.77
CA VAL A 40 -4.30 -7.93 -13.24
C VAL A 40 -4.95 -9.27 -12.89
N TRP A 41 -4.60 -10.33 -13.61
CA TRP A 41 -5.12 -11.68 -13.42
C TRP A 41 -4.77 -12.27 -12.04
N ALA A 42 -3.75 -11.75 -11.36
CA ALA A 42 -3.35 -12.17 -10.03
C ALA A 42 -3.91 -11.25 -8.92
N MET A 43 -4.42 -10.06 -9.26
CA MET A 43 -4.88 -9.05 -8.31
C MET A 43 -6.28 -9.38 -7.76
N ASP A 44 -6.49 -9.12 -6.47
CA ASP A 44 -7.80 -9.23 -5.81
C ASP A 44 -8.58 -7.91 -5.82
N VAL A 45 -7.88 -6.77 -5.89
CA VAL A 45 -8.45 -5.44 -6.14
C VAL A 45 -7.77 -4.81 -7.34
N PHE A 46 -8.50 -4.45 -8.38
CA PHE A 46 -7.89 -3.93 -9.60
C PHE A 46 -7.44 -2.47 -9.48
N PRO A 47 -6.49 -1.99 -10.31
CA PRO A 47 -5.95 -0.63 -10.20
C PRO A 47 -6.99 0.50 -10.12
N HIS A 48 -8.06 0.48 -10.93
CA HIS A 48 -9.12 1.51 -10.82
C HIS A 48 -9.93 1.37 -9.52
N GLN A 49 -10.12 0.14 -9.05
CA GLN A 49 -10.81 -0.16 -7.79
C GLN A 49 -9.98 0.27 -6.59
N VAL A 50 -8.65 0.20 -6.63
CA VAL A 50 -7.78 0.78 -5.59
C VAL A 50 -8.10 2.26 -5.39
N LEU A 51 -8.16 3.03 -6.49
CA LEU A 51 -8.56 4.44 -6.42
C LEU A 51 -10.00 4.59 -5.91
N ARG A 52 -10.92 3.70 -6.32
CA ARG A 52 -12.31 3.76 -5.86
C ARG A 52 -12.44 3.52 -4.36
N PHE A 53 -11.72 2.56 -3.81
CA PHE A 53 -11.73 2.26 -2.38
C PHE A 53 -11.15 3.44 -1.59
N ALA A 54 -10.03 4.02 -2.06
CA ALA A 54 -9.47 5.23 -1.48
C ALA A 54 -10.48 6.41 -1.51
N GLN A 55 -11.17 6.63 -2.62
CA GLN A 55 -12.24 7.64 -2.73
C GLN A 55 -13.40 7.42 -1.75
N LEU A 56 -13.72 6.17 -1.46
CA LEU A 56 -14.81 5.80 -0.56
C LEU A 56 -14.38 5.75 0.91
N GLY A 57 -13.11 6.05 1.21
CA GLY A 57 -12.59 5.97 2.58
C GLY A 57 -12.41 4.55 3.10
N LEU A 58 -12.27 3.58 2.19
CA LEU A 58 -12.12 2.15 2.51
C LEU A 58 -10.64 1.74 2.49
N VAL A 59 -9.79 2.59 3.06
CA VAL A 59 -8.34 2.39 3.07
C VAL A 59 -7.98 1.19 3.94
N ASP A 60 -8.64 1.01 5.09
CA ASP A 60 -8.43 -0.16 5.95
C ASP A 60 -8.65 -1.47 5.21
N GLU A 61 -9.70 -1.56 4.39
CA GLU A 61 -9.98 -2.72 3.56
C GLU A 61 -8.90 -2.93 2.48
N LEU A 62 -8.37 -1.85 1.88
CA LEU A 62 -7.25 -1.93 0.94
C LEU A 62 -5.95 -2.44 1.57
N LEU A 63 -5.68 -2.11 2.83
CA LEU A 63 -4.46 -2.56 3.51
C LEU A 63 -4.38 -4.09 3.63
N HIS A 64 -5.51 -4.80 3.52
CA HIS A 64 -5.57 -6.27 3.54
C HIS A 64 -5.49 -6.91 2.15
N SER A 65 -5.46 -6.11 1.08
CA SER A 65 -5.47 -6.60 -0.31
C SER A 65 -4.10 -7.14 -0.74
N LYS A 66 -4.12 -8.28 -1.43
CA LYS A 66 -2.92 -8.87 -2.06
C LYS A 66 -2.38 -8.00 -3.20
N THR A 67 -3.23 -7.21 -3.86
CA THR A 67 -2.84 -6.27 -4.92
C THR A 67 -1.67 -5.40 -4.52
N LEU A 68 -1.58 -4.99 -3.24
CA LEU A 68 -0.47 -4.19 -2.75
C LEU A 68 0.87 -4.86 -3.06
N TRP A 69 0.99 -6.17 -2.92
CA TRP A 69 2.24 -6.90 -3.14
C TRP A 69 2.36 -7.52 -4.54
N ILE A 70 1.25 -7.57 -5.29
CA ILE A 70 1.22 -8.08 -6.67
C ILE A 70 1.56 -6.98 -7.68
N CYS A 71 1.27 -5.71 -7.37
CA CYS A 71 1.61 -4.60 -8.24
C CYS A 71 3.13 -4.54 -8.50
N ALA A 72 3.53 -4.72 -9.75
CA ALA A 72 4.94 -4.69 -10.16
C ALA A 72 5.51 -3.27 -10.33
N SER A 73 4.74 -2.22 -10.01
CA SER A 73 5.11 -0.81 -10.24
C SER A 73 5.63 -0.52 -11.65
N CYS A 74 5.07 -1.19 -12.67
CA CYS A 74 5.54 -1.14 -14.06
C CYS A 74 5.15 0.13 -14.84
N GLN A 75 4.44 1.08 -14.20
CA GLN A 75 4.04 2.38 -14.76
C GLN A 75 3.11 2.36 -15.99
N THR A 76 2.61 1.20 -16.42
CA THR A 76 1.66 1.12 -17.54
C THR A 76 0.35 1.85 -17.27
N CYS A 77 -0.13 1.84 -16.03
CA CYS A 77 -1.35 2.51 -15.64
C CYS A 77 -1.20 4.04 -15.52
N ASP A 78 -0.02 4.51 -15.11
CA ASP A 78 0.32 5.93 -15.03
C ASP A 78 0.37 6.58 -16.43
N SER A 79 1.22 6.03 -17.31
CA SER A 79 1.38 6.48 -18.72
C SER A 79 0.10 6.54 -19.55
N ARG A 80 -0.97 5.86 -19.14
CA ARG A 80 -2.26 5.80 -19.86
C ARG A 80 -3.39 6.53 -19.14
N CYS A 81 -3.14 7.12 -17.97
CA CYS A 81 -4.17 7.75 -17.17
C CYS A 81 -4.56 9.13 -17.76
N PRO A 82 -5.81 9.31 -18.25
CA PRO A 82 -6.25 10.59 -18.82
C PRO A 82 -6.47 11.68 -17.75
N ARG A 83 -6.34 11.32 -16.47
CA ARG A 83 -6.48 12.22 -15.32
C ARG A 83 -5.14 12.44 -14.61
N GLU A 84 -4.05 11.93 -15.18
CA GLU A 84 -2.69 12.10 -14.65
C GLU A 84 -2.54 11.64 -13.18
N VAL A 85 -3.30 10.60 -12.82
CA VAL A 85 -3.19 9.95 -11.51
C VAL A 85 -2.14 8.85 -11.60
N ASP A 86 -1.06 9.02 -10.85
CA ASP A 86 0.03 8.05 -10.70
C ASP A 86 -0.41 6.94 -9.71
N ILE A 87 -1.14 5.95 -10.24
CA ILE A 87 -1.68 4.83 -9.46
C ILE A 87 -0.57 4.02 -8.74
N PRO A 88 0.61 3.78 -9.36
CA PRO A 88 1.72 3.13 -8.67
C PRO A 88 2.17 3.87 -7.42
N LYS A 89 2.24 5.21 -7.41
CA LYS A 89 2.51 5.98 -6.19
C LYS A 89 1.43 5.83 -5.13
N VAL A 90 0.16 5.74 -5.52
CA VAL A 90 -0.94 5.48 -4.56
C VAL A 90 -0.79 4.10 -3.92
N ILE A 91 -0.45 3.07 -4.70
CA ILE A 91 -0.19 1.72 -4.18
C ILE A 91 1.04 1.71 -3.27
N GLU A 92 2.10 2.43 -3.62
CA GLU A 92 3.30 2.56 -2.78
C GLU A 92 2.99 3.27 -1.46
N ALA A 93 2.16 4.31 -1.49
CA ALA A 93 1.70 4.96 -0.26
C ALA A 93 0.95 3.99 0.66
N LEU A 94 0.08 3.14 0.12
CA LEU A 94 -0.62 2.10 0.89
C LEU A 94 0.36 1.08 1.49
N ARG A 95 1.39 0.65 0.75
CA ARG A 95 2.46 -0.21 1.29
C ARG A 95 3.19 0.48 2.43
N LEU A 96 3.51 1.76 2.28
CA LEU A 96 4.20 2.55 3.31
C LEU A 96 3.34 2.70 4.56
N LEU A 97 2.02 2.87 4.44
CA LEU A 97 1.12 2.87 5.59
C LEU A 97 1.19 1.55 6.37
N LEU A 98 1.09 0.41 5.67
CA LEU A 98 1.19 -0.91 6.29
C LEU A 98 2.57 -1.12 6.93
N LEU A 99 3.62 -0.72 6.21
CA LEU A 99 4.99 -0.82 6.72
C LEU A 99 5.26 0.17 7.85
N ARG A 100 4.55 1.28 8.01
CA ARG A 100 4.80 2.26 9.09
C ARG A 100 3.82 2.11 10.26
N GLN A 101 2.85 1.21 10.15
CA GLN A 101 1.87 0.96 11.19
C GLN A 101 2.57 0.52 12.49
N LYS A 102 2.47 1.36 13.53
CA LYS A 102 3.00 1.06 14.87
C LYS A 102 2.25 -0.13 15.48
N GLY A 103 2.99 -1.05 16.11
CA GLY A 103 2.41 -2.23 16.76
C GLY A 103 2.46 -3.50 15.91
N GLY A 104 2.91 -3.41 14.65
CA GLY A 104 3.26 -4.55 13.80
C GLY A 104 4.67 -5.10 14.11
N ASN A 105 5.01 -5.25 15.39
CA ASN A 105 6.25 -5.91 15.81
C ASN A 105 6.11 -7.42 15.56
N TYR A 106 6.67 -7.90 14.45
CA TYR A 106 6.74 -9.32 14.11
C TYR A 106 7.97 -10.02 14.71
N LEU A 107 8.93 -9.26 15.26
CA LEU A 107 10.13 -9.79 15.88
C LEU A 107 10.65 -8.83 16.96
N HIS A 108 10.57 -9.22 18.23
CA HIS A 108 11.22 -8.52 19.33
C HIS A 108 12.65 -9.06 19.53
N PRO A 109 13.63 -8.26 20.00
CA PRO A 109 14.97 -8.77 20.30
C PRO A 109 15.03 -9.95 21.28
N ASN A 110 14.01 -10.09 22.13
CA ASN A 110 13.88 -11.21 23.06
C ASN A 110 13.39 -12.50 22.40
N ASP A 111 12.80 -12.41 21.21
CA ASP A 111 12.31 -13.56 20.45
C ASP A 111 13.44 -14.27 19.69
N LEU A 112 14.65 -13.68 19.67
CA LEU A 112 15.80 -14.26 18.97
C LEU A 112 16.38 -15.44 19.76
N PRO A 113 16.56 -16.61 19.12
CA PRO A 113 17.32 -17.71 19.69
C PRO A 113 18.75 -17.28 20.06
N ALA A 114 19.30 -17.84 21.14
CA ALA A 114 20.65 -17.49 21.64
C ALA A 114 21.72 -17.59 20.53
N HIS A 115 21.69 -18.67 19.74
CA HIS A 115 22.64 -18.88 18.65
C HIS A 115 22.57 -17.78 17.58
N VAL A 116 21.40 -17.17 17.32
CA VAL A 116 21.27 -16.05 16.37
C VAL A 116 21.83 -14.78 16.99
N ARG A 117 21.53 -14.51 18.26
CA ARG A 117 22.05 -13.34 18.98
C ARG A 117 23.57 -13.31 19.07
N GLU A 118 24.18 -14.47 19.26
CA GLU A 118 25.62 -14.60 19.47
C GLU A 118 26.41 -14.62 18.16
N ASN A 119 25.84 -15.19 17.09
CA ASN A 119 26.58 -15.44 15.84
C ASN A 119 26.16 -14.57 14.66
N ALA A 120 24.98 -13.91 14.71
CA ALA A 120 24.55 -13.07 13.60
C ALA A 120 25.37 -11.76 13.53
N PRO A 121 25.75 -11.30 12.33
CA PRO A 121 26.40 -10.01 12.19
C PRO A 121 25.46 -8.88 12.63
N GLN A 122 25.98 -7.86 13.31
CA GLN A 122 25.21 -6.72 13.82
C GLN A 122 24.38 -6.05 12.72
N GLN A 123 24.92 -5.96 11.50
CA GLN A 123 24.20 -5.41 10.34
C GLN A 123 22.97 -6.24 9.97
N GLY A 124 23.04 -7.57 10.11
CA GLY A 124 21.91 -8.47 9.90
C GLY A 124 20.81 -8.26 10.94
N LEU A 125 21.19 -8.12 12.22
CA LEU A 125 20.25 -7.86 13.31
C LEU A 125 19.55 -6.49 13.15
N VAL A 126 20.31 -5.43 12.87
CA VAL A 126 19.74 -4.08 12.67
C VAL A 126 18.82 -4.05 11.45
N SER A 127 19.20 -4.70 10.35
CA SER A 127 18.35 -4.82 9.16
C SER A 127 17.06 -5.58 9.46
N ALA A 128 17.15 -6.71 10.17
CA ALA A 128 16.00 -7.49 10.58
C ALA A 128 15.05 -6.68 11.49
N PHE A 129 15.56 -6.03 12.54
CA PHE A 129 14.71 -5.24 13.42
C PHE A 129 14.10 -4.02 12.72
N ARG A 130 14.82 -3.34 11.82
CA ARG A 130 14.22 -2.27 11.00
C ARG A 130 13.03 -2.75 10.16
N LYS A 131 13.07 -4.02 9.75
CA LYS A 131 12.01 -4.64 8.95
C LYS A 131 10.86 -5.17 9.80
N TYR A 132 11.18 -5.81 10.93
CA TYR A 132 10.26 -6.65 11.70
C TYR A 132 9.92 -6.13 13.10
N ALA A 133 10.64 -5.13 13.63
CA ALA A 133 10.36 -4.48 14.91
C ALA A 133 9.90 -3.03 14.67
N LYS A 134 8.57 -2.78 14.72
CA LYS A 134 7.93 -1.46 14.54
C LYS A 134 6.89 -1.12 15.61
#